data_AF-A0A6N6M554-F1
#
_entry.id   AF-A0A6N6M554-F1
#
_cell.length_a   1.000
_cell.length_b   1.000
_cell.length_c   1.000
_cell.angle_alpha   90.00
_cell.angle_beta   90.00
_cell.angle_gamma   90.00
#
_symmetry.space_group_name_H-M   'P 1'
#
loop_
_entity.id
_entity.type
_entity.pdbx_description
1 polymer ?
#
loop_
_entity_poly.entity_id
_entity_poly.type
_entity_poly.pdbx_seq_one_letter_code
_entity_poly.pdbx_strand_id
1 'polypeptide(L)'
;MTANFFKTSQPATFFLAPLIVVVTRLAFFGDVDFDHDHWYSTPLYQKVFNWVLFAPWFEWLLATVMVIVQGFLFNAIINARGLLERVNSLPLIAYMIMASFFAEQLYVSPALIANFFLLFSMKKVLELPQQVNTRGKAFDAAFYVGIGSLFYAPALCAFVMVIAGLAYFKSFVWRDYFITLIGAVTPWLFYYAFIYITDANWETPFQINDSVIHEISLFEGATVVLAVELSLILVFILPSFFKSVRLNIVRVRKSYLLLFWWMILVLLSWYIFNVQTHQQLNLMVAPLAIMIANYFYYARIVWMRELLFYLLIALALFNTWFVN
;
A
#
# COMPACT_ATOMS: atom_id res chain seq x y z
N MET A 1 4.92 25.01 10.94
CA MET A 1 5.97 25.43 10.00
C MET A 1 6.45 24.26 9.15
N THR A 2 6.56 23.05 9.71
CA THR A 2 7.12 21.87 9.03
C THR A 2 6.21 21.36 7.92
N ALA A 3 4.91 21.15 8.18
CA ALA A 3 3.97 20.66 7.16
C ALA A 3 3.77 21.64 5.99
N ASN A 4 3.98 22.94 6.20
CA ASN A 4 3.93 23.95 5.13
C ASN A 4 5.11 23.85 4.16
N PHE A 5 6.28 23.41 4.64
CA PHE A 5 7.47 23.22 3.81
C PHE A 5 7.22 22.24 2.65
N PHE A 6 6.52 21.14 2.97
CA PHE A 6 6.19 20.06 2.02
C PHE A 6 5.11 20.43 0.98
N LYS A 7 4.40 21.56 1.16
CA LYS A 7 3.47 22.09 0.15
C LYS A 7 4.18 22.60 -1.11
N THR A 8 5.48 22.85 -1.01
CA THR A 8 6.31 23.27 -2.15
C THR A 8 7.23 22.13 -2.58
N SER A 9 7.44 21.98 -3.89
CA SER A 9 8.37 21.00 -4.47
C SER A 9 9.82 21.49 -4.38
N GLN A 10 10.26 21.84 -3.18
CA GLN A 10 11.63 22.29 -2.95
C GLN A 10 12.60 21.10 -2.93
N PRO A 11 13.83 21.25 -3.44
CA PRO A 11 14.83 20.18 -3.43
C PRO A 11 15.13 19.63 -2.04
N ALA A 12 15.16 20.50 -1.02
CA ALA A 12 15.39 20.13 0.37
C ALA A 12 14.34 19.13 0.90
N THR A 13 13.12 19.16 0.38
CA THR A 13 12.05 18.24 0.76
C THR A 13 12.34 16.79 0.38
N PHE A 14 13.08 16.59 -0.72
CA PHE A 14 13.51 15.26 -1.17
C PHE A 14 14.62 14.67 -0.30
N PHE A 15 15.32 15.48 0.50
CA PHE A 15 16.29 15.01 1.49
C PHE A 15 15.67 14.84 2.88
N LEU A 16 14.78 15.76 3.27
CA LEU A 16 14.14 15.72 4.59
C LEU A 16 13.17 14.55 4.75
N ALA A 17 12.40 14.19 3.71
CA ALA A 17 11.44 13.10 3.84
C ALA A 17 12.14 11.72 4.05
N PRO A 18 13.16 11.33 3.27
CA PRO A 18 13.96 10.15 3.57
C PRO A 18 14.64 10.20 4.94
N LEU A 19 15.15 11.36 5.35
CA LEU A 19 15.77 11.51 6.67
C LEU A 19 14.78 11.21 7.79
N ILE A 20 13.55 11.71 7.70
CA ILE A 20 12.48 11.42 8.67
C ILE A 20 12.21 9.91 8.73
N VAL A 21 12.11 9.23 7.57
CA VAL A 21 11.91 7.77 7.53
C VAL A 21 13.02 7.03 8.23
N VAL A 22 14.28 7.37 7.92
CA VAL A 22 15.44 6.75 8.56
C VAL A 22 15.35 6.95 10.07
N VAL A 23 15.11 8.19 10.54
CA VAL A 23 14.99 8.49 11.97
C VAL A 23 13.86 7.71 12.65
N THR A 24 12.67 7.63 12.04
CA THR A 24 11.55 6.86 12.61
C THR A 24 11.83 5.37 12.66
N ARG A 25 12.70 4.86 11.79
CA ARG A 25 13.02 3.43 11.69
C ARG A 25 14.27 3.02 12.47
N LEU A 26 15.17 3.97 12.78
CA LEU A 26 16.42 3.72 13.50
C LEU A 26 16.21 3.07 14.86
N ALA A 27 15.03 3.26 15.47
CA ALA A 27 14.64 2.60 16.71
C ALA A 27 14.71 1.08 16.65
N PHE A 28 14.49 0.50 15.46
CA PHE A 28 14.48 -0.95 15.20
C PHE A 28 15.80 -1.45 14.60
N PHE A 29 16.83 -0.60 14.58
CA PHE A 29 18.14 -1.01 14.07
C PHE A 29 18.77 -2.07 14.98
N GLY A 30 18.83 -3.30 14.50
CA GLY A 30 19.47 -4.41 15.21
C GLY A 30 18.56 -5.14 16.19
N ASP A 31 17.24 -4.96 16.10
CA ASP A 31 16.31 -5.89 16.75
C ASP A 31 16.28 -7.21 15.95
N VAL A 32 16.52 -8.32 16.63
CA VAL A 32 16.81 -9.63 16.00
C VAL A 32 15.63 -10.59 16.12
N ASP A 33 14.66 -10.31 17.00
CA ASP A 33 13.62 -11.27 17.42
C ASP A 33 12.25 -11.05 16.74
N PHE A 34 12.19 -10.37 15.59
CA PHE A 34 10.91 -10.27 14.88
C PHE A 34 10.47 -11.65 14.35
N ASP A 35 9.28 -12.07 14.76
CA ASP A 35 8.73 -13.37 14.40
C ASP A 35 8.39 -13.44 12.90
N HIS A 36 9.28 -14.08 12.14
CA HIS A 36 9.10 -14.34 10.71
C HIS A 36 8.17 -15.53 10.44
N ASP A 37 7.65 -16.22 11.45
CA ASP A 37 6.92 -17.48 11.28
C ASP A 37 5.66 -17.32 10.42
N HIS A 38 5.09 -16.12 10.41
CA HIS A 38 3.89 -15.80 9.65
C HIS A 38 4.15 -15.65 8.14
N TRP A 39 5.40 -15.41 7.74
CA TRP A 39 5.80 -15.33 6.33
C TRP A 39 5.97 -16.71 5.69
N TYR A 40 5.94 -17.78 6.48
CA TYR A 40 5.99 -19.16 5.99
C TYR A 40 4.76 -19.55 5.12
N SER A 41 3.71 -18.73 5.12
CA SER A 41 2.54 -18.86 4.24
C SER A 41 2.76 -18.39 2.79
N THR A 42 3.95 -17.86 2.46
CA THR A 42 4.25 -17.28 1.13
C THR A 42 5.44 -17.99 0.44
N PRO A 43 5.20 -19.09 -0.32
CA PRO A 43 6.26 -19.97 -0.83
C PRO A 43 7.26 -19.28 -1.76
N LEU A 44 6.77 -18.44 -2.69
CA LEU A 44 7.63 -17.70 -3.61
C LEU A 44 8.53 -16.70 -2.85
N TYR A 45 7.97 -15.98 -1.88
CA TYR A 45 8.71 -15.01 -1.08
C TYR A 45 9.87 -15.70 -0.34
N GLN A 46 9.61 -16.80 0.36
CA GLN A 46 10.66 -17.54 1.08
C GLN A 46 11.80 -17.94 0.13
N LYS A 47 11.47 -18.57 -1.00
CA LYS A 47 12.51 -19.04 -1.94
C LYS A 47 13.35 -17.89 -2.49
N VAL A 48 12.74 -16.73 -2.73
CA VAL A 48 13.44 -15.58 -3.32
C VAL A 48 14.15 -14.72 -2.28
N PHE A 49 13.65 -14.62 -1.04
CA PHE A 49 14.10 -13.66 -0.02
C PHE A 49 14.67 -14.29 1.26
N ASN A 50 14.76 -15.63 1.37
CA ASN A 50 15.38 -16.28 2.54
C ASN A 50 16.81 -15.79 2.82
N TRP A 51 17.54 -15.29 1.81
CA TRP A 51 18.88 -14.76 2.01
C TRP A 51 18.92 -13.46 2.83
N VAL A 52 17.82 -12.71 2.87
CA VAL A 52 17.70 -11.46 3.63
C VAL A 52 17.77 -11.73 5.14
N LEU A 53 17.24 -12.88 5.56
CA LEU A 53 17.16 -13.30 6.97
C LEU A 53 18.55 -13.58 7.59
N PHE A 54 19.61 -13.78 6.77
CA PHE A 54 20.95 -14.03 7.29
C PHE A 54 21.63 -12.80 7.90
N ALA A 55 21.14 -11.58 7.63
CA ALA A 55 21.73 -10.36 8.12
C ALA A 55 20.64 -9.33 8.51
N PRO A 56 20.22 -9.30 9.80
CA PRO A 56 19.12 -8.43 10.25
C PRO A 56 19.32 -6.93 9.95
N TRP A 57 20.55 -6.44 10.11
CA TRP A 57 20.88 -5.05 9.77
C TRP A 57 20.73 -4.74 8.27
N PHE A 58 20.98 -5.73 7.41
CA PHE A 58 20.85 -5.60 5.96
C PHE A 58 19.38 -5.66 5.54
N GLU A 59 18.59 -6.51 6.18
CA GLU A 59 17.13 -6.55 6.01
C GLU A 59 16.49 -5.19 6.32
N TRP A 60 16.77 -4.64 7.50
CA TRP A 60 16.27 -3.32 7.92
C TRP A 60 16.67 -2.22 6.93
N LEU A 61 17.92 -2.23 6.47
CA LEU A 61 18.43 -1.26 5.51
C LEU A 61 17.70 -1.40 4.16
N LEU A 62 17.55 -2.63 3.68
CA LEU A 62 16.88 -2.93 2.41
C LEU A 62 15.40 -2.53 2.45
N ALA A 63 14.69 -2.84 3.53
CA ALA A 63 13.30 -2.44 3.73
C ALA A 63 13.14 -0.92 3.77
N THR A 64 14.06 -0.22 4.44
CA THR A 64 14.09 1.25 4.49
C THR A 64 14.32 1.86 3.12
N VAL A 65 15.28 1.35 2.35
CA VAL A 65 15.52 1.77 0.96
C VAL A 65 14.29 1.51 0.10
N MET A 66 13.66 0.35 0.24
CA MET A 66 12.44 -0.01 -0.49
C MET A 66 11.31 1.00 -0.23
N VAL A 67 11.04 1.34 1.04
CA VAL A 67 10.00 2.33 1.38
C VAL A 67 10.33 3.72 0.84
N ILE A 68 11.61 4.12 0.87
CA ILE A 68 12.02 5.38 0.26
C ILE A 68 11.71 5.38 -1.23
N VAL A 69 12.10 4.33 -1.96
CA VAL A 69 11.83 4.18 -3.40
C VAL A 69 10.32 4.16 -3.68
N GLN A 70 9.53 3.43 -2.89
CA GLN A 70 8.07 3.41 -3.01
C GLN A 70 7.46 4.80 -2.80
N GLY A 71 7.94 5.56 -1.82
CA GLY A 71 7.51 6.94 -1.57
C GLY A 71 7.78 7.85 -2.76
N PHE A 72 8.98 7.79 -3.35
CA PHE A 72 9.31 8.55 -4.57
C PHE A 72 8.44 8.12 -5.76
N LEU A 73 8.27 6.83 -5.97
CA LEU A 73 7.42 6.27 -7.02
C LEU A 73 5.97 6.75 -6.85
N PHE A 74 5.41 6.65 -5.64
CA PHE A 74 4.08 7.12 -5.31
C PHE A 74 3.93 8.62 -5.59
N ASN A 75 4.88 9.44 -5.11
CA ASN A 75 4.88 10.87 -5.36
C ASN A 75 4.90 11.21 -6.85
N ALA A 76 5.71 10.50 -7.64
CA ALA A 76 5.74 10.66 -9.08
C ALA A 76 4.40 10.27 -9.74
N ILE A 77 3.78 9.17 -9.31
CA ILE A 77 2.46 8.74 -9.83
C ILE A 77 1.39 9.79 -9.53
N ILE A 78 1.29 10.26 -8.28
CA ILE A 78 0.27 11.23 -7.87
C ILE A 78 0.43 12.55 -8.62
N ASN A 79 1.65 13.08 -8.68
CA ASN A 79 1.94 14.34 -9.36
C ASN A 79 1.73 14.25 -10.87
N ALA A 80 2.15 13.16 -11.53
CA ALA A 80 1.95 12.97 -12.97
C ALA A 80 0.46 12.86 -13.37
N ARG A 81 -0.42 12.51 -12.43
CA ARG A 81 -1.85 12.37 -12.66
C ARG A 81 -2.66 13.58 -12.20
N GLY A 82 -2.03 14.56 -11.56
CA GLY A 82 -2.71 15.77 -11.07
C GLY A 82 -3.84 15.47 -10.10
N LEU A 83 -3.67 14.46 -9.22
CA LEU A 83 -4.68 14.16 -8.19
C LEU A 83 -4.77 15.29 -7.15
N LEU A 84 -3.64 15.93 -6.85
CA LEU A 84 -3.59 17.20 -6.14
C LEU A 84 -3.50 18.34 -7.17
N GLU A 85 -4.13 19.48 -6.87
CA GLU A 85 -4.21 20.64 -7.78
C GLU A 85 -2.85 21.16 -8.26
N ARG A 86 -1.80 21.01 -7.43
CA ARG A 86 -0.44 21.48 -7.72
C ARG A 86 0.58 20.40 -7.38
N VAL A 87 1.65 20.34 -8.16
CA VAL A 87 2.79 19.46 -7.90
C VAL A 87 3.44 19.84 -6.57
N ASN A 88 3.47 18.89 -5.64
CA ASN A 88 4.02 19.08 -4.31
C ASN A 88 4.62 17.77 -3.77
N SER A 89 5.24 17.85 -2.59
CA SER A 89 5.90 16.71 -1.95
C SER A 89 5.08 16.13 -0.78
N LEU A 90 3.81 16.50 -0.65
CA LEU A 90 2.92 15.94 0.37
C LEU A 90 2.67 14.44 0.18
N PRO A 91 2.46 13.92 -1.05
CA PRO A 91 2.31 12.48 -1.25
C PRO A 91 3.54 11.70 -0.81
N LEU A 92 4.74 12.24 -1.06
CA LEU A 92 6.01 11.62 -0.66
C LEU A 92 6.07 11.41 0.86
N ILE A 93 5.92 12.50 1.63
CA ILE A 93 6.03 12.42 3.08
C ILE A 93 4.87 11.64 3.71
N ALA A 94 3.65 11.79 3.17
CA ALA A 94 2.50 11.04 3.67
C ALA A 94 2.69 9.52 3.47
N TYR A 95 3.20 9.09 2.32
CA TYR A 95 3.50 7.68 2.06
C TYR A 95 4.56 7.16 3.02
N MET A 96 5.66 7.89 3.14
CA MET A 96 6.81 7.52 3.97
C MET A 96 6.46 7.40 5.47
N ILE A 97 5.65 8.33 5.99
CA ILE A 97 5.17 8.27 7.37
C ILE A 97 4.20 7.10 7.53
N MET A 98 3.24 6.93 6.61
CA MET A 98 2.26 5.85 6.72
C MET A 98 2.89 4.46 6.54
N ALA A 99 3.95 4.36 5.72
CA ALA A 99 4.76 3.15 5.60
C ALA A 99 5.60 2.86 6.84
N SER A 100 5.90 3.86 7.66
CA SER A 100 6.62 3.67 8.93
C SER A 100 5.67 3.48 10.11
N PHE A 101 4.37 3.68 9.90
CA PHE A 101 3.33 3.42 10.90
C PHE A 101 3.10 1.91 11.09
N PHE A 102 3.24 1.12 10.03
CA PHE A 102 3.02 -0.32 10.11
C PHE A 102 4.33 -1.09 10.38
N ALA A 103 4.30 -1.91 11.42
CA ALA A 103 5.35 -2.81 11.88
C ALA A 103 6.07 -3.58 10.77
N GLU A 104 5.30 -4.30 9.95
CA GLU A 104 5.89 -5.29 9.03
C GLU A 104 6.54 -4.64 7.81
N GLN A 105 6.53 -3.30 7.70
CA GLN A 105 7.29 -2.56 6.69
C GLN A 105 8.67 -2.12 7.17
N LEU A 106 9.00 -2.38 8.44
CA LEU A 106 10.35 -2.22 8.97
C LEU A 106 11.31 -3.29 8.43
N TYR A 107 10.75 -4.42 8.00
CA TYR A 107 11.46 -5.56 7.44
C TYR A 107 11.05 -5.81 5.98
N VAL A 108 11.72 -6.74 5.29
CA VAL A 108 11.47 -7.01 3.86
C VAL A 108 10.27 -7.93 3.71
N SER A 109 9.10 -7.56 4.25
CA SER A 109 7.94 -8.44 4.27
C SER A 109 7.34 -8.73 2.88
N PRO A 110 6.58 -9.84 2.73
CA PRO A 110 5.85 -10.14 1.50
C PRO A 110 4.92 -8.99 1.06
N ALA A 111 4.26 -8.34 2.03
CA ALA A 111 3.38 -7.20 1.77
C ALA A 111 4.16 -5.97 1.25
N LEU A 112 5.38 -5.71 1.75
CA LEU A 112 6.23 -4.64 1.27
C LEU A 112 6.61 -4.85 -0.22
N ILE A 113 6.92 -6.09 -0.61
CA ILE A 113 7.21 -6.43 -2.00
C ILE A 113 5.96 -6.28 -2.87
N ALA A 114 4.82 -6.80 -2.41
CA ALA A 114 3.55 -6.66 -3.13
C ALA A 114 3.16 -5.20 -3.36
N ASN A 115 3.46 -4.30 -2.41
CA ASN A 115 3.19 -2.86 -2.54
C ASN A 115 3.85 -2.22 -3.77
N PHE A 116 5.04 -2.65 -4.19
CA PHE A 116 5.64 -2.15 -5.45
C PHE A 116 4.76 -2.43 -6.66
N PHE A 117 4.29 -3.68 -6.77
CA PHE A 117 3.44 -4.09 -7.88
C PHE A 117 2.06 -3.43 -7.79
N LEU A 118 1.52 -3.26 -6.59
CA LEU A 118 0.27 -2.53 -6.40
C LEU A 118 0.40 -1.05 -6.76
N LEU A 119 1.54 -0.40 -6.51
CA LEU A 119 1.80 0.96 -6.99
C LEU A 119 1.85 1.03 -8.52
N PHE A 120 2.47 0.05 -9.18
CA PHE A 120 2.46 -0.02 -10.64
C PHE A 120 1.06 -0.28 -11.20
N SER A 121 0.28 -1.16 -10.56
CA SER A 121 -1.13 -1.38 -10.91
C SER A 121 -1.94 -0.10 -10.76
N MET A 122 -1.82 0.59 -9.61
CA MET A 122 -2.47 1.87 -9.34
C MET A 122 -2.15 2.90 -10.42
N LYS A 123 -0.87 3.02 -10.79
CA LYS A 123 -0.43 3.92 -11.88
C LYS A 123 -1.22 3.66 -13.16
N LYS A 124 -1.34 2.39 -13.56
CA LYS A 124 -2.03 1.97 -14.78
C LYS A 124 -3.54 2.19 -14.70
N VAL A 125 -4.16 1.96 -13.55
CA VAL A 125 -5.59 2.28 -13.32
C VAL A 125 -5.85 3.78 -13.45
N LEU A 126 -5.00 4.63 -12.87
CA LEU A 126 -5.11 6.09 -12.97
C LEU A 126 -4.81 6.65 -14.37
N GLU A 127 -4.20 5.83 -15.25
CA GLU A 127 -3.96 6.12 -16.67
C GLU A 127 -5.14 5.75 -17.58
N LEU A 128 -6.11 4.93 -17.12
CA LEU A 128 -7.26 4.50 -17.92
C LEU A 128 -8.06 5.67 -18.54
N PRO A 129 -8.27 6.81 -17.86
CA PRO A 129 -8.97 7.96 -18.45
C PRO A 129 -8.27 8.55 -19.68
N GLN A 130 -6.96 8.32 -19.82
CA GLN A 130 -6.20 8.76 -20.99
C GLN A 130 -6.47 7.73 -22.10
N GLN A 131 -7.31 8.08 -23.09
CA GLN A 131 -7.88 7.19 -24.12
C GLN A 131 -6.87 6.51 -25.07
N VAL A 132 -5.58 6.57 -24.77
CA VAL A 132 -4.50 5.90 -25.50
C VAL A 132 -4.21 4.54 -24.87
N ASN A 133 -4.19 3.50 -25.71
CA ASN A 133 -3.84 2.12 -25.36
C ASN A 133 -4.50 1.60 -24.06
N THR A 134 -5.82 1.80 -23.92
CA THR A 134 -6.50 1.48 -22.66
C THR A 134 -6.54 -0.01 -22.35
N ARG A 135 -6.61 -0.87 -23.37
CA ARG A 135 -6.58 -2.33 -23.19
C ARG A 135 -5.24 -2.81 -22.64
N GLY A 136 -4.13 -2.29 -23.18
CA GLY A 136 -2.79 -2.57 -22.65
C GLY A 136 -2.67 -2.11 -21.20
N LYS A 137 -3.17 -0.92 -20.86
CA LYS A 137 -3.17 -0.43 -19.46
C LYS A 137 -4.00 -1.32 -18.53
N ALA A 138 -5.14 -1.82 -18.98
CA ALA A 138 -6.00 -2.69 -18.21
C ALA A 138 -5.33 -4.06 -17.95
N PHE A 139 -4.72 -4.63 -18.99
CA PHE A 139 -3.87 -5.82 -18.88
C PHE A 139 -2.73 -5.59 -17.89
N ASP A 140 -1.93 -4.54 -18.09
CA ASP A 140 -0.78 -4.21 -17.25
C ASP A 140 -1.18 -4.04 -15.77
N ALA A 141 -2.29 -3.33 -15.53
CA ALA A 141 -2.79 -3.11 -14.17
C ALA A 141 -3.09 -4.43 -13.47
N ALA A 142 -3.80 -5.34 -14.14
CA ALA A 142 -4.13 -6.65 -13.59
C ALA A 142 -2.90 -7.57 -13.51
N PHE A 143 -1.99 -7.50 -14.48
CA PHE A 143 -0.73 -8.24 -14.50
C PHE A 143 0.13 -7.91 -13.28
N TYR A 144 0.27 -6.63 -12.93
CA TYR A 144 0.97 -6.26 -11.71
C TYR A 144 0.26 -6.75 -10.44
N VAL A 145 -1.07 -6.74 -10.38
CA VAL A 145 -1.80 -7.35 -9.25
C VAL A 145 -1.49 -8.85 -9.16
N GLY A 146 -1.50 -9.56 -10.30
CA GLY A 146 -1.16 -10.97 -10.36
C GLY A 146 0.23 -11.25 -9.80
N ILE A 147 1.25 -10.46 -10.18
CA ILE A 147 2.60 -10.60 -9.63
C ILE A 147 2.61 -10.33 -8.12
N GLY A 148 1.98 -9.23 -7.68
CA GLY A 148 1.89 -8.90 -6.25
C GLY A 148 1.25 -10.02 -5.43
N SER A 149 0.20 -10.65 -5.98
CA SER A 149 -0.50 -11.76 -5.33
C SER A 149 0.32 -13.05 -5.21
N LEU A 150 1.35 -13.24 -6.05
CA LEU A 150 2.27 -14.38 -5.90
C LEU A 150 3.19 -14.22 -4.68
N PHE A 151 3.57 -12.98 -4.35
CA PHE A 151 4.34 -12.69 -3.14
C PHE A 151 3.44 -12.63 -1.92
N TYR A 152 2.26 -12.02 -2.03
CA TYR A 152 1.33 -11.85 -0.92
C TYR A 152 -0.12 -12.01 -1.39
N ALA A 153 -0.73 -13.17 -1.10
CA ALA A 153 -2.05 -13.55 -1.62
C ALA A 153 -3.16 -12.48 -1.41
N PRO A 154 -3.26 -11.78 -0.25
CA PRO A 154 -4.26 -10.73 -0.06
C PRO A 154 -4.15 -9.56 -1.05
N ALA A 155 -3.01 -9.35 -1.70
CA ALA A 155 -2.87 -8.37 -2.77
C ALA A 155 -3.82 -8.64 -3.96
N LEU A 156 -4.31 -9.88 -4.12
CA LEU A 156 -5.31 -10.22 -5.14
C LEU A 156 -6.61 -9.42 -4.97
N CYS A 157 -6.96 -8.95 -3.76
CA CYS A 157 -8.11 -8.06 -3.55
C CYS A 157 -8.02 -6.77 -4.37
N ALA A 158 -6.81 -6.30 -4.69
CA ALA A 158 -6.60 -5.17 -5.59
C ALA A 158 -7.04 -5.47 -7.04
N PHE A 159 -7.33 -6.71 -7.41
CA PHE A 159 -7.89 -7.02 -8.72
C PHE A 159 -9.31 -6.44 -8.87
N VAL A 160 -10.11 -6.49 -7.80
CA VAL A 160 -11.44 -5.87 -7.76
C VAL A 160 -11.35 -4.37 -8.05
N MET A 161 -10.28 -3.72 -7.59
CA MET A 161 -9.99 -2.31 -7.86
C MET A 161 -9.70 -2.04 -9.34
N VAL A 162 -9.00 -2.94 -10.03
CA VAL A 162 -8.74 -2.81 -11.47
C VAL A 162 -10.06 -2.91 -12.24
N ILE A 163 -10.91 -3.88 -11.91
CA ILE A 163 -12.23 -4.08 -12.52
C ILE A 163 -13.15 -2.89 -12.25
N ALA A 164 -13.19 -2.40 -11.00
CA ALA A 164 -13.93 -1.20 -10.64
C ALA A 164 -13.41 0.02 -11.40
N GLY A 165 -12.08 0.19 -11.53
CA GLY A 165 -11.46 1.26 -12.30
C GLY A 165 -11.92 1.27 -13.76
N LEU A 166 -11.98 0.12 -14.41
CA LEU A 166 -12.52 0.01 -15.76
C LEU A 166 -13.98 0.44 -15.84
N ALA A 167 -14.82 -0.06 -14.92
CA ALA A 167 -16.23 0.30 -14.87
C ALA A 167 -16.45 1.79 -14.61
N TYR A 168 -15.62 2.42 -13.77
CA TYR A 168 -15.75 3.83 -13.42
C TYR A 168 -15.25 4.77 -14.52
N PHE A 169 -14.14 4.42 -15.18
CA PHE A 169 -13.49 5.30 -16.15
C PHE A 169 -13.91 5.05 -17.60
N LYS A 170 -14.52 3.90 -17.91
CA LYS A 170 -14.96 3.56 -19.26
C LYS A 170 -16.39 3.02 -19.31
N SER A 171 -16.97 3.13 -20.50
CA SER A 171 -18.17 2.37 -20.86
C SER A 171 -17.86 0.88 -20.87
N PHE A 172 -18.83 0.08 -20.45
CA PHE A 172 -18.69 -1.37 -20.36
C PHE A 172 -18.43 -1.98 -21.75
N VAL A 173 -17.29 -2.64 -21.91
CA VAL A 173 -16.94 -3.44 -23.09
C VAL A 173 -16.33 -4.74 -22.60
N TRP A 174 -17.04 -5.85 -22.77
CA TRP A 174 -16.65 -7.16 -22.23
C TRP A 174 -15.20 -7.57 -22.56
N ARG A 175 -14.71 -7.23 -23.76
CA ARG A 175 -13.33 -7.51 -24.20
C ARG A 175 -12.28 -6.87 -23.29
N ASP A 176 -12.56 -5.68 -22.77
CA ASP A 176 -11.63 -4.98 -21.88
C ASP A 176 -11.54 -5.72 -20.53
N TYR A 177 -12.65 -6.23 -20.00
CA TYR A 177 -12.68 -7.06 -18.79
C TYR A 177 -11.99 -8.41 -18.98
N PHE A 178 -12.19 -9.05 -20.15
CA PHE A 178 -11.55 -10.33 -20.45
C PHE A 178 -10.02 -10.19 -20.55
N ILE A 179 -9.53 -9.14 -21.23
CA ILE A 179 -8.09 -8.84 -21.30
C ILE A 179 -7.51 -8.59 -19.89
N THR A 180 -8.28 -7.91 -19.04
CA THR A 180 -7.89 -7.64 -17.65
C THR A 180 -7.78 -8.94 -16.84
N LEU A 181 -8.72 -9.86 -17.01
CA LEU A 181 -8.68 -11.19 -16.38
C LEU A 181 -7.44 -11.97 -16.84
N ILE A 182 -7.15 -11.98 -18.14
CA ILE A 182 -5.93 -12.61 -18.68
C ILE A 182 -4.70 -11.99 -18.02
N GLY A 183 -4.65 -10.66 -17.89
CA GLY A 183 -3.56 -9.95 -17.21
C GLY A 183 -3.31 -10.50 -15.81
N ALA A 184 -4.33 -10.62 -14.97
CA ALA A 184 -4.19 -11.14 -13.60
C ALA A 184 -3.77 -12.61 -13.54
N VAL A 185 -4.29 -13.44 -14.45
CA VAL A 185 -3.99 -14.89 -14.48
C VAL A 185 -2.60 -15.17 -15.05
N THR A 186 -2.07 -14.30 -15.92
CA THR A 186 -0.79 -14.53 -16.62
C THR A 186 0.39 -14.82 -15.68
N PRO A 187 0.67 -14.02 -14.63
CA PRO A 187 1.75 -14.32 -13.68
C PRO A 187 1.60 -15.69 -13.01
N TRP A 188 0.38 -16.05 -12.63
CA TRP A 188 0.09 -17.36 -12.02
C TRP A 188 0.34 -18.51 -12.97
N LEU A 189 -0.03 -18.36 -14.25
CA LEU A 189 0.29 -19.37 -15.28
C LEU A 189 1.79 -19.58 -15.41
N PHE A 190 2.58 -18.50 -15.44
CA PHE A 190 4.04 -18.62 -15.48
C PHE A 190 4.62 -19.27 -14.22
N TYR A 191 4.09 -18.94 -13.04
CA TYR A 191 4.49 -19.56 -11.78
C TYR A 191 4.25 -21.08 -11.78
N TYR A 192 3.03 -21.52 -12.13
CA TYR A 192 2.70 -22.94 -12.19
C TYR A 192 3.44 -23.68 -13.30
N ALA A 193 3.62 -23.06 -14.47
CA ALA A 193 4.42 -23.64 -15.55
C ALA A 193 5.88 -23.84 -15.12
N PHE A 194 6.46 -22.87 -14.41
CA PHE A 194 7.81 -22.99 -13.87
C PHE A 194 7.93 -24.13 -12.86
N ILE A 195 7.00 -24.22 -11.90
CA ILE A 195 6.96 -25.31 -10.91
C ILE A 195 6.87 -26.67 -11.61
N TYR A 196 5.98 -26.80 -12.59
CA TYR A 196 5.78 -28.05 -13.33
C TYR A 196 7.02 -28.47 -14.14
N ILE A 197 7.71 -27.52 -14.79
CA ILE A 197 8.91 -27.82 -15.59
C ILE A 197 10.12 -28.18 -14.72
N THR A 198 10.20 -27.61 -13.52
CA THR A 198 11.34 -27.79 -12.61
C THR A 198 11.15 -28.91 -11.59
N ASP A 199 9.99 -29.60 -11.62
CA ASP A 199 9.57 -30.56 -10.60
C ASP A 199 9.74 -30.02 -9.17
N ALA A 200 9.56 -28.71 -9.01
CA ALA A 200 9.79 -28.03 -7.75
C ALA A 200 8.62 -28.29 -6.79
N ASN A 201 8.87 -28.89 -5.64
CA ASN A 201 7.86 -29.07 -4.58
C ASN A 201 7.60 -27.76 -3.83
N TRP A 202 7.02 -26.78 -4.52
CA TRP A 202 6.60 -25.51 -3.91
C TRP A 202 5.12 -25.61 -3.56
N GLU A 203 4.79 -25.27 -2.31
CA GLU A 203 3.40 -25.21 -1.91
C GLU A 203 2.65 -24.15 -2.73
N THR A 204 1.33 -24.32 -2.85
CA THR A 204 0.49 -23.32 -3.48
C THR A 204 0.40 -22.10 -2.56
N PRO A 205 0.61 -20.86 -3.05
CA PRO A 205 0.48 -19.65 -2.24
C PRO A 205 -0.95 -19.43 -1.71
N PHE A 206 -1.93 -20.13 -2.29
CA PHE A 206 -3.29 -20.22 -1.76
C PHE A 206 -3.41 -21.49 -0.92
N GLN A 207 -3.28 -21.35 0.39
CA GLN A 207 -3.83 -22.30 1.34
C GLN A 207 -5.18 -21.73 1.79
N ILE A 208 -6.26 -22.13 1.13
CA ILE A 208 -7.60 -21.88 1.68
C ILE A 208 -7.72 -22.87 2.83
N ASN A 209 -7.47 -22.39 4.05
CA ASN A 209 -7.64 -23.21 5.24
C ASN A 209 -9.14 -23.55 5.36
N ASP A 210 -9.49 -24.85 5.33
CA ASP A 210 -10.89 -25.33 5.36
C ASP A 210 -11.65 -24.94 6.65
N SER A 211 -10.97 -24.38 7.64
CA SER A 211 -11.57 -23.75 8.80
C SER A 211 -12.14 -22.37 8.42
N VAL A 212 -13.34 -22.37 7.85
CA VAL A 212 -14.10 -21.19 7.38
C VAL A 212 -14.37 -20.15 8.48
N ILE A 213 -14.07 -20.45 9.75
CA ILE A 213 -14.30 -19.54 10.87
C ILE A 213 -13.17 -19.75 11.88
N HIS A 214 -12.08 -19.01 11.77
CA HIS A 214 -11.28 -18.71 12.96
C HIS A 214 -11.99 -17.59 13.72
N GLU A 215 -12.09 -17.72 15.04
CA GLU A 215 -12.54 -16.61 15.89
C GLU A 215 -11.58 -15.45 15.66
N ILE A 216 -12.03 -14.43 14.94
CA ILE A 216 -11.27 -13.20 14.82
C ILE A 216 -11.21 -12.63 16.23
N SER A 217 -10.03 -12.68 16.82
CA SER A 217 -9.70 -12.06 18.09
C SER A 217 -9.69 -10.53 17.89
N LEU A 218 -10.87 -9.94 17.63
CA LEU A 218 -11.06 -8.50 17.47
C LEU A 218 -10.70 -7.72 18.74
N PHE A 219 -10.49 -8.44 19.86
CA PHE A 219 -10.23 -7.90 21.19
C PHE A 219 -8.82 -8.17 21.70
N GLU A 220 -7.91 -8.67 20.85
CA GLU A 220 -6.48 -8.65 21.18
C GLU A 220 -5.96 -7.21 21.31
N GLY A 221 -5.09 -6.98 22.30
CA GLY A 221 -4.62 -5.64 22.67
C GLY A 221 -4.01 -4.87 21.50
N ALA A 222 -3.15 -5.50 20.71
CA ALA A 222 -2.51 -4.87 19.55
C ALA A 222 -3.52 -4.50 18.45
N THR A 223 -4.48 -5.37 18.16
CA THR A 223 -5.54 -5.14 17.17
C THR A 223 -6.42 -3.95 17.58
N VAL A 224 -6.79 -3.85 18.85
CA VAL A 224 -7.60 -2.73 19.37
C VAL A 224 -6.82 -1.41 19.32
N VAL A 225 -5.55 -1.41 19.70
CA VAL A 225 -4.68 -0.23 19.63
C VAL A 225 -4.60 0.29 18.19
N LEU A 226 -4.26 -0.58 17.24
CA LEU A 226 -4.13 -0.20 15.83
C LEU A 226 -5.47 0.29 15.25
N ALA A 227 -6.59 -0.34 15.61
CA ALA A 227 -7.92 0.11 15.21
C ALA A 227 -8.26 1.52 15.75
N VAL A 228 -7.92 1.81 17.01
CA VAL A 228 -8.12 3.14 17.62
C VAL A 228 -7.26 4.19 16.91
N GLU A 229 -6.01 3.88 16.61
CA GLU A 229 -5.10 4.79 15.90
C GLU A 229 -5.57 5.10 14.48
N LEU A 230 -5.94 4.08 13.70
CA LEU A 230 -6.51 4.27 12.36
C LEU A 230 -7.82 5.08 12.43
N SER A 231 -8.67 4.81 13.41
CA SER A 231 -9.91 5.57 13.63
C SER A 231 -9.60 7.03 13.93
N LEU A 232 -8.61 7.31 14.78
CA LEU A 232 -8.17 8.66 15.09
C LEU A 232 -7.66 9.38 13.84
N ILE A 233 -6.83 8.74 13.02
CA ILE A 233 -6.35 9.30 11.74
C ILE A 233 -7.53 9.60 10.81
N LEU A 234 -8.48 8.65 10.70
CA LEU A 234 -9.67 8.76 9.84
C LEU A 234 -10.55 9.96 10.20
N VAL A 235 -10.74 10.25 11.50
CA VAL A 235 -11.51 11.42 11.96
C VAL A 235 -10.96 12.73 11.41
N PHE A 236 -9.64 12.88 11.31
CA PHE A 236 -9.04 14.08 10.74
C PHE A 236 -9.15 14.13 9.21
N ILE A 237 -8.93 13.01 8.52
CA ILE A 237 -8.80 13.01 7.05
C ILE A 237 -10.14 12.90 6.31
N LEU A 238 -11.14 12.20 6.86
CA LEU A 238 -12.43 11.95 6.17
C LEU A 238 -13.18 13.24 5.81
N PRO A 239 -13.31 14.25 6.69
CA PRO A 239 -14.01 15.49 6.34
C PRO A 239 -13.35 16.20 5.14
N SER A 240 -12.02 16.24 5.11
CA SER A 240 -11.28 16.83 3.99
C SER A 240 -11.41 16.00 2.73
N PHE A 241 -11.42 14.67 2.85
CA PHE A 241 -11.62 13.76 1.74
C PHE A 241 -12.98 13.96 1.07
N PHE A 242 -14.08 13.92 1.82
CA PHE A 242 -15.43 14.10 1.26
C PHE A 242 -15.62 15.47 0.62
N LYS A 243 -15.01 16.51 1.21
CA LYS A 243 -14.97 17.84 0.60
C LYS A 243 -14.23 17.82 -0.75
N SER A 244 -13.05 17.21 -0.83
CA SER A 244 -12.28 17.08 -2.07
C SER A 244 -13.04 16.26 -3.13
N VAL A 245 -13.69 15.16 -2.75
CA VAL A 245 -14.56 14.38 -3.65
C VAL A 245 -15.65 15.29 -4.24
N ARG A 246 -16.31 16.12 -3.43
CA ARG A 246 -17.39 17.00 -3.90
C ARG A 246 -16.91 18.13 -4.82
N LEU A 247 -15.75 18.73 -4.53
CA LEU A 247 -15.27 19.93 -5.22
C LEU A 247 -14.39 19.64 -6.42
N ASN A 248 -13.73 18.48 -6.47
CA ASN A 248 -12.83 18.14 -7.56
C ASN A 248 -13.57 17.75 -8.83
N ILE A 249 -12.86 17.94 -9.95
CA ILE A 249 -13.29 17.51 -11.29
C ILE A 249 -13.56 16.00 -11.32
N VAL A 250 -14.44 15.56 -12.23
CA VAL A 250 -14.96 14.18 -12.29
C VAL A 250 -13.86 13.12 -12.27
N ARG A 251 -12.78 13.30 -13.04
CA ARG A 251 -11.65 12.36 -13.09
C ARG A 251 -10.97 12.18 -11.73
N VAL A 252 -10.66 13.29 -11.07
CA VAL A 252 -9.98 13.30 -9.77
C VAL A 252 -10.91 12.74 -8.70
N ARG A 253 -12.18 13.14 -8.70
CA ARG A 253 -13.22 12.57 -7.81
C ARG A 253 -13.32 11.06 -7.91
N LYS A 254 -13.44 10.52 -9.13
CA LYS A 254 -13.51 9.07 -9.37
C LYS A 254 -12.24 8.35 -8.89
N SER A 255 -11.07 8.97 -9.08
CA SER A 255 -9.80 8.44 -8.57
C SER A 255 -9.76 8.37 -7.05
N TYR A 256 -10.20 9.42 -6.35
CA TYR A 256 -10.31 9.43 -4.89
C TYR A 256 -11.28 8.38 -4.36
N LEU A 257 -12.46 8.25 -4.97
CA LEU A 257 -13.44 7.23 -4.59
C LEU A 257 -12.91 5.82 -4.79
N LEU A 258 -12.22 5.57 -5.91
CA LEU A 258 -11.59 4.30 -6.17
C LEU A 258 -10.58 3.97 -5.07
N LEU A 259 -9.65 4.88 -4.76
CA LEU A 259 -8.66 4.68 -3.69
C LEU A 259 -9.30 4.49 -2.31
N PHE A 260 -10.43 5.14 -2.02
CA PHE A 260 -11.19 4.89 -0.80
C PHE A 260 -11.79 3.48 -0.75
N TRP A 261 -12.36 2.99 -1.87
CA TRP A 261 -12.82 1.60 -1.96
C TRP A 261 -11.69 0.59 -1.83
N TRP A 262 -10.45 0.94 -2.21
CA TRP A 262 -9.28 0.08 -1.94
C TRP A 262 -9.18 -0.22 -0.45
N MET A 263 -9.24 0.79 0.41
CA MET A 263 -9.10 0.60 1.86
C MET A 263 -10.15 -0.37 2.39
N ILE A 264 -11.39 -0.24 1.93
CA ILE A 264 -12.48 -1.15 2.30
C ILE A 264 -12.18 -2.57 1.82
N LEU A 265 -11.66 -2.75 0.61
CA LEU A 265 -11.29 -4.07 0.09
C LEU A 265 -10.15 -4.71 0.86
N VAL A 266 -9.20 -3.94 1.37
CA VAL A 266 -8.14 -4.47 2.23
C VAL A 266 -8.69 -4.91 3.58
N LEU A 267 -9.63 -4.16 4.18
CA LEU A 267 -10.32 -4.62 5.39
C LEU A 267 -11.11 -5.92 5.13
N LEU A 268 -11.79 -6.01 3.98
CA LEU A 268 -12.52 -7.22 3.58
C LEU A 268 -11.59 -8.41 3.30
N SER A 269 -10.34 -8.15 2.91
CA SER A 269 -9.35 -9.21 2.65
C SER A 269 -9.02 -10.03 3.89
N TRP A 270 -9.22 -9.48 5.09
CA TRP A 270 -9.05 -10.19 6.36
C TRP A 270 -9.99 -11.38 6.45
N TYR A 271 -11.27 -11.16 6.13
CA TYR A 271 -12.28 -12.20 6.12
C TYR A 271 -12.08 -13.22 4.99
N ILE A 272 -11.61 -12.77 3.82
CA ILE A 272 -11.48 -13.64 2.64
C ILE A 272 -10.28 -14.59 2.76
N PHE A 273 -9.14 -14.08 3.20
CA PHE A 273 -7.88 -14.82 3.21
C PHE A 273 -7.55 -15.44 4.57
N ASN A 274 -8.37 -15.18 5.59
CA ASN A 274 -8.21 -15.71 6.96
C ASN A 274 -6.78 -15.56 7.49
N VAL A 275 -6.13 -14.44 7.18
CA VAL A 275 -4.77 -14.15 7.64
C VAL A 275 -4.88 -13.59 9.06
N GLN A 276 -4.17 -14.20 10.00
CA GLN A 276 -4.23 -13.79 11.41
C GLN A 276 -3.39 -12.54 11.71
N THR A 277 -2.55 -12.09 10.76
CA THR A 277 -1.61 -11.00 10.97
C THR A 277 -2.11 -9.64 10.46
N HIS A 278 -1.60 -8.57 11.08
CA HIS A 278 -1.86 -7.19 10.67
C HIS A 278 -1.22 -6.82 9.31
N GLN A 279 -0.48 -7.75 8.69
CA GLN A 279 0.21 -7.65 7.39
C GLN A 279 -0.65 -7.09 6.27
N GLN A 280 -1.94 -7.36 6.29
CA GLN A 280 -2.83 -6.92 5.24
C GLN A 280 -3.01 -5.40 5.24
N LEU A 281 -3.00 -4.77 6.41
CA LEU A 281 -3.21 -3.33 6.56
C LEU A 281 -2.12 -2.52 5.86
N ASN A 282 -0.94 -3.11 5.65
CA ASN A 282 0.14 -2.55 4.83
C ASN A 282 -0.27 -2.20 3.41
N LEU A 283 -1.24 -2.92 2.85
CA LEU A 283 -1.75 -2.66 1.51
C LEU A 283 -2.57 -1.36 1.44
N MET A 284 -2.91 -0.74 2.58
CA MET A 284 -3.59 0.55 2.66
C MET A 284 -2.67 1.76 2.66
N VAL A 285 -1.35 1.59 2.68
CA VAL A 285 -0.42 2.73 2.76
C VAL A 285 -0.66 3.73 1.63
N ALA A 286 -0.75 3.27 0.38
CA ALA A 286 -0.98 4.15 -0.78
C ALA A 286 -2.30 4.95 -0.69
N PRO A 287 -3.48 4.33 -0.45
CA PRO A 287 -4.73 5.09 -0.33
C PRO A 287 -4.77 6.01 0.90
N LEU A 288 -4.23 5.59 2.05
CA LEU A 288 -4.14 6.45 3.24
C LEU A 288 -3.23 7.66 2.97
N ALA A 289 -2.09 7.45 2.33
CA ALA A 289 -1.13 8.49 2.02
C ALA A 289 -1.72 9.59 1.13
N ILE A 290 -2.51 9.25 0.10
CA ILE A 290 -3.14 10.28 -0.73
C ILE A 290 -4.22 11.07 0.02
N MET A 291 -4.93 10.44 0.95
CA MET A 291 -5.96 11.10 1.75
C MET A 291 -5.33 12.05 2.77
N ILE A 292 -4.24 11.63 3.42
CA ILE A 292 -3.43 12.47 4.32
C ILE A 292 -2.82 13.64 3.53
N ALA A 293 -2.23 13.38 2.36
CA ALA A 293 -1.67 14.44 1.52
C ALA A 293 -2.75 15.45 1.08
N ASN A 294 -3.94 14.96 0.73
CA ASN A 294 -5.09 15.80 0.42
C ASN A 294 -5.53 16.66 1.62
N TYR A 295 -5.59 16.07 2.82
CA TYR A 295 -5.87 16.84 4.05
C TYR A 295 -4.83 17.94 4.26
N PHE A 296 -3.54 17.62 4.19
CA PHE A 296 -2.48 18.62 4.38
C PHE A 296 -2.52 19.73 3.33
N TYR A 297 -2.87 19.40 2.08
CA TYR A 297 -2.99 20.37 1.01
C TYR A 297 -4.09 21.40 1.33
N TYR A 298 -5.31 20.94 1.64
CA TYR A 298 -6.49 21.81 1.83
C TYR A 298 -6.68 22.35 3.26
N ALA A 299 -5.95 21.84 4.26
CA ALA A 299 -6.03 22.30 5.63
C ALA A 299 -5.66 23.79 5.74
N ARG A 300 -6.67 24.61 6.06
CA ARG A 300 -6.54 26.08 6.27
C ARG A 300 -6.00 26.41 7.66
N ILE A 301 -6.41 25.64 8.67
CA ILE A 301 -6.05 25.87 10.06
C ILE A 301 -4.65 25.28 10.31
N VAL A 302 -3.68 26.16 10.54
CA VAL A 302 -2.27 25.79 10.67
C VAL A 302 -2.03 24.83 11.84
N TRP A 303 -2.57 25.13 13.02
CA TRP A 303 -2.32 24.32 14.22
C TRP A 303 -2.87 22.89 14.10
N MET A 304 -4.07 22.69 13.53
CA MET A 304 -4.64 21.36 13.31
C MET A 304 -3.79 20.53 12.34
N ARG A 305 -3.24 21.16 11.31
CA ARG A 305 -2.35 20.50 10.34
C ARG A 305 -1.07 20.02 11.01
N GLU A 306 -0.44 20.88 11.80
CA GLU A 306 0.80 20.54 12.52
C GLU A 306 0.51 19.48 13.59
N LEU A 307 -0.63 19.57 14.28
CA LEU A 307 -1.07 18.56 15.25
C LEU A 307 -1.20 17.18 14.59
N LEU A 308 -1.90 17.07 13.45
CA LEU A 308 -2.00 15.79 12.75
C LEU A 308 -0.62 15.31 12.27
N PHE A 309 0.24 16.21 11.79
CA PHE A 309 1.59 15.83 11.35
C PHE A 309 2.43 15.24 12.48
N TYR A 310 2.48 15.89 13.64
CA TYR A 310 3.20 15.36 14.80
C TYR A 310 2.52 14.13 15.39
N LEU A 311 1.19 14.06 15.37
CA LEU A 311 0.44 12.87 15.77
C LEU A 311 0.85 11.66 14.91
N LEU A 312 0.92 11.80 13.59
CA LEU A 312 1.32 10.69 12.71
C LEU A 312 2.75 10.22 12.99
N ILE A 313 3.70 11.14 13.24
CA ILE A 313 5.07 10.78 13.62
C ILE A 313 5.09 10.09 14.98
N ALA A 314 4.35 10.61 15.96
CA ALA A 314 4.27 10.04 17.29
C ALA A 314 3.65 8.65 17.29
N LEU A 315 2.60 8.42 16.50
CA LEU A 315 1.97 7.11 16.32
C LEU A 315 2.89 6.14 15.58
N ALA A 316 3.61 6.60 14.56
CA ALA A 316 4.60 5.75 13.88
C ALA A 316 5.70 5.32 14.85
N LEU A 317 6.24 6.24 15.64
CA LEU A 317 7.18 5.91 16.70
C LEU A 317 6.53 4.96 17.72
N PHE A 318 5.34 5.26 18.23
CA PHE A 318 4.67 4.40 19.22
C PHE A 318 4.50 2.95 18.72
N ASN A 319 4.03 2.76 17.48
CA ASN A 319 3.93 1.41 16.90
C ASN A 319 5.29 0.75 16.78
N THR A 320 6.31 1.48 16.32
CA THR A 320 7.66 0.93 16.26
C THR A 320 8.22 0.56 17.62
N TRP A 321 7.84 1.21 18.73
CA TRP A 321 8.47 0.96 20.05
C TRP A 321 7.67 0.03 20.97
N PHE A 322 6.35 -0.05 20.83
CA PHE A 322 5.46 -0.65 21.84
C PHE A 322 4.48 -1.70 21.32
N VAL A 323 4.18 -1.70 20.02
CA VAL A 323 3.16 -2.60 19.43
C VAL A 323 3.80 -3.80 18.74
N ASN A 324 5.08 -3.71 18.39
CA ASN A 324 5.86 -4.76 17.73
C ASN A 324 6.44 -5.78 18.70
#